data_AF-A0A1Q7WLC4-F1
#
_entry.id   AF-A0A1Q7WLC4-F1
#
_cell.length_a   1.000
_cell.length_b   1.000
_cell.length_c   1.000
_cell.angle_alpha   90.00
_cell.angle_beta   90.00
_cell.angle_gamma   90.00
#
_symmetry.space_group_name_H-M   'P 1'
#
loop_
_entity.id
_entity.type
_entity.pdbx_description
1 polymer ?
#
loop_
_entity_poly.entity_id
_entity_poly.type
_entity_poly.pdbx_seq_one_letter_code
_entity_poly.pdbx_strand_id
1 'polypeptide(L)'
;MLAVLYVNRNRNNEAIERLREAAKAKPGDPKVPGLMGQEYLQGRYLDEAIETLQEAVRLKPHDRSFRCLLIDAYQKDQEYENASNVAREALALSPREARPHFEAGQQLVNLGRYQEARPYFEDAIRTDPSFTEAYNSVGDLRLRSGEYEAALESFEKAKSVDTRNLLALRGLARA
;
A
#
# COMPACT_ATOMS: atom_id res chain seq x y z
N MET A 1 26.65 -4.76 -1.06
CA MET A 1 25.46 -3.99 -0.63
C MET A 1 25.70 -2.48 -0.66
N LEU A 2 26.79 -1.98 -0.06
CA LEU A 2 27.09 -0.54 0.02
C LEU A 2 27.26 0.16 -1.36
N ALA A 3 27.94 -0.45 -2.33
CA ALA A 3 28.11 0.12 -3.66
C ALA A 3 26.79 0.30 -4.43
N VAL A 4 25.84 -0.64 -4.30
CA VAL A 4 24.51 -0.55 -4.92
C VAL A 4 23.69 0.57 -4.29
N LEU A 5 23.78 0.75 -2.97
CA LEU A 5 23.12 1.86 -2.27
C LEU A 5 23.67 3.23 -2.71
N TYR A 6 24.99 3.36 -2.88
CA TYR A 6 25.60 4.60 -3.38
C TYR A 6 25.21 4.91 -4.83
N VAL A 7 25.21 3.90 -5.71
CA VAL A 7 24.78 4.06 -7.11
C VAL A 7 23.32 4.48 -7.19
N ASN A 8 22.44 3.86 -6.38
CA ASN A 8 21.02 4.23 -6.34
C ASN A 8 20.83 5.65 -5.80
N ARG A 9 21.51 6.02 -4.71
CA ARG A 9 21.45 7.40 -4.19
C ARG A 9 21.86 8.44 -5.22
N ASN A 10 22.94 8.19 -5.97
CA ASN A 10 23.40 9.13 -6.99
C ASN A 10 22.40 9.28 -8.14
N ARG A 11 21.79 8.18 -8.59
CA ARG A 11 20.76 8.19 -9.64
C ARG A 11 19.50 8.94 -9.21
N ASN A 12 19.05 8.73 -7.97
CA ASN A 12 17.85 9.38 -7.46
C ASN A 12 18.06 10.89 -7.37
N ASN A 13 19.24 11.35 -6.92
CA ASN A 13 19.55 12.78 -6.85
C ASN A 13 19.54 13.46 -8.23
N GLU A 14 20.13 12.83 -9.26
CA GLU A 14 20.08 13.36 -10.63
C GLU A 14 18.65 13.41 -11.19
N ALA A 15 17.83 12.40 -10.89
CA ALA A 15 16.43 12.35 -11.30
C ALA A 15 15.62 13.47 -10.63
N ILE A 16 15.81 13.68 -9.33
CA ILE A 16 15.15 14.74 -8.55
C ILE A 16 15.50 16.13 -9.11
N GLU A 17 16.76 16.40 -9.43
CA GLU A 17 17.16 17.70 -10.01
C GLU A 17 16.48 17.96 -11.36
N ARG A 18 16.42 16.96 -12.25
CA ARG A 18 15.68 17.09 -13.53
C ARG A 18 14.19 17.33 -13.31
N LEU A 19 13.59 16.68 -12.32
CA LEU A 19 12.18 16.89 -11.98
C LEU A 19 11.94 18.29 -11.39
N ARG A 20 12.88 18.84 -10.61
CA ARG A 20 12.83 20.23 -10.12
C ARG A 20 12.88 21.24 -11.27
N GLU A 21 13.70 21.01 -12.28
CA GLU A 21 13.70 21.82 -13.51
C GLU A 21 12.38 21.71 -14.27
N ALA A 22 11.84 20.49 -14.39
CA ALA A 22 10.53 20.27 -15.00
C ALA A 22 9.39 20.98 -14.24
N ALA A 23 9.44 21.02 -12.91
CA ALA A 23 8.49 21.75 -12.06
C ALA A 23 8.50 23.26 -12.37
N LYS A 24 9.67 23.85 -12.60
CA LYS A 24 9.81 25.26 -13.00
C LYS A 24 9.20 25.52 -14.38
N ALA A 25 9.37 24.59 -15.31
CA ALA A 25 8.85 24.71 -16.67
C ALA A 25 7.32 24.50 -16.76
N LYS A 26 6.75 23.67 -15.87
CA LYS A 26 5.32 23.34 -15.81
C LYS A 26 4.80 23.38 -14.37
N PRO A 27 4.65 24.58 -13.80
CA PRO A 27 4.14 24.71 -12.44
C PRO A 27 2.72 24.15 -12.35
N GLY A 28 2.45 23.34 -11.32
CA GLY A 28 1.14 22.75 -11.05
C GLY A 28 0.81 21.47 -11.81
N ASP A 29 1.72 20.90 -12.62
CA ASP A 29 1.54 19.54 -13.15
C ASP A 29 1.68 18.52 -11.99
N PRO A 30 0.61 17.81 -11.58
CA PRO A 30 0.65 16.89 -10.44
C PRO A 30 1.58 15.69 -10.67
N LYS A 31 1.95 15.39 -11.91
CA LYS A 31 2.87 14.28 -12.21
C LYS A 31 4.28 14.57 -11.71
N VAL A 32 4.71 15.82 -11.71
CA VAL A 32 6.06 16.19 -11.28
C VAL A 32 6.27 15.87 -9.79
N PRO A 33 5.45 16.38 -8.85
CA PRO A 33 5.58 16.00 -7.45
C PRO A 33 5.30 14.50 -7.23
N GLY A 34 4.38 13.87 -7.97
CA GLY A 34 4.16 12.42 -7.87
C GLY A 34 5.41 11.59 -8.20
N LEU A 35 6.11 11.94 -9.28
CA LEU A 35 7.36 11.27 -9.67
C LEU A 35 8.50 11.57 -8.69
N MET A 36 8.62 12.82 -8.23
CA MET A 36 9.62 13.20 -7.23
C MET A 36 9.42 12.41 -5.93
N GLY A 37 8.18 12.32 -5.45
CA GLY A 37 7.81 11.52 -4.29
C GLY A 37 8.21 10.05 -4.43
N GLN A 38 8.00 9.46 -5.61
CA GLN A 38 8.43 8.10 -5.90
C GLN A 38 9.97 7.93 -5.88
N GLU A 39 10.72 8.88 -6.41
CA GLU A 39 12.18 8.87 -6.37
C GLU A 39 12.73 9.04 -4.94
N TYR A 40 12.09 9.92 -4.15
CA TYR A 40 12.40 10.09 -2.73
C TYR A 40 12.13 8.80 -1.94
N LEU A 41 11.03 8.08 -2.21
CA LEU A 41 10.76 6.77 -1.59
C LEU A 41 11.84 5.73 -1.92
N GLN A 42 12.28 5.67 -3.17
CA GLN A 42 13.38 4.79 -3.58
C GLN A 42 14.69 5.15 -2.87
N GLY A 43 14.92 6.45 -2.63
CA GLY A 43 16.10 6.97 -1.95
C GLY A 43 16.04 6.87 -0.42
N ARG A 44 14.88 6.51 0.14
CA ARG A 44 14.56 6.55 1.58
C ARG A 44 14.64 7.95 2.20
N TYR A 45 14.32 8.96 1.41
CA TYR A 45 14.12 10.35 1.84
C TYR A 45 12.63 10.51 2.19
N LEU A 46 12.24 10.02 3.38
CA LEU A 46 10.83 9.81 3.71
C LEU A 46 10.07 11.12 3.93
N ASP A 47 10.69 12.09 4.61
CA ASP A 47 10.11 13.42 4.83
C ASP A 47 9.79 14.11 3.49
N GLU A 48 10.77 14.16 2.58
CA GLU A 48 10.60 14.78 1.27
C GLU A 48 9.60 14.00 0.40
N ALA A 49 9.57 12.66 0.52
CA ALA A 49 8.58 11.85 -0.17
C ALA A 49 7.16 12.21 0.29
N ILE A 50 6.92 12.27 1.60
CA ILE A 50 5.61 12.57 2.18
C ILE A 50 5.16 13.97 1.75
N GLU A 51 6.00 15.00 1.94
CA GLU A 51 5.67 16.39 1.58
C GLU A 51 5.31 16.50 0.09
N THR A 52 6.14 15.91 -0.78
CA THR A 52 5.92 16.02 -2.22
C THR A 52 4.70 15.22 -2.67
N LEU A 53 4.42 14.06 -2.06
CA LEU A 53 3.22 13.27 -2.38
C LEU A 53 1.94 13.91 -1.87
N GLN A 54 1.97 14.60 -0.73
CA GLN A 54 0.85 15.42 -0.26
C GLN A 54 0.53 16.53 -1.28
N GLU A 55 1.55 17.17 -1.85
CA GLU A 55 1.35 18.14 -2.94
C GLU A 55 0.68 17.50 -4.17
N ALA A 56 1.17 16.32 -4.60
CA ALA A 56 0.57 15.60 -5.72
C ALA A 56 -0.90 15.24 -5.49
N VAL A 57 -1.24 14.78 -4.29
CA VAL A 57 -2.63 14.51 -3.87
C VAL A 57 -3.47 15.80 -3.87
N ARG A 58 -2.93 16.92 -3.38
CA ARG A 58 -3.62 18.22 -3.39
C ARG A 58 -3.91 18.72 -4.81
N LEU A 59 -2.95 18.58 -5.72
CA LEU A 59 -3.10 19.01 -7.11
C LEU A 59 -4.05 18.11 -7.91
N LYS A 60 -4.14 16.82 -7.57
CA LYS A 60 -5.06 15.88 -8.24
C LYS A 60 -5.73 14.94 -7.22
N PRO A 61 -6.75 15.43 -6.49
CA PRO A 61 -7.35 14.71 -5.36
C PRO A 61 -8.19 13.49 -5.75
N HIS A 62 -8.36 13.18 -7.04
CA HIS A 62 -9.02 11.94 -7.47
C HIS A 62 -8.05 10.93 -8.07
N ASP A 63 -6.76 11.24 -8.15
CA ASP A 63 -5.75 10.27 -8.58
C ASP A 63 -5.39 9.34 -7.43
N ARG A 64 -5.66 8.06 -7.61
CA ARG A 64 -5.42 7.04 -6.59
C ARG A 64 -3.97 6.63 -6.50
N SER A 65 -3.22 6.75 -7.60
CA SER A 65 -1.81 6.38 -7.63
C SER A 65 -1.02 7.20 -6.61
N PHE A 66 -1.31 8.49 -6.49
CA PHE A 66 -0.64 9.36 -5.51
C PHE A 66 -1.00 9.02 -4.07
N ARG A 67 -2.25 8.64 -3.79
CA ARG A 67 -2.63 8.15 -2.45
C ARG A 67 -1.96 6.84 -2.10
N CYS A 68 -1.87 5.90 -3.04
CA CYS A 68 -1.15 4.64 -2.80
C CYS A 68 0.32 4.90 -2.48
N LEU A 69 0.99 5.80 -3.22
CA LEU A 69 2.36 6.21 -2.93
C LEU A 69 2.48 6.89 -1.57
N LEU A 70 1.53 7.76 -1.22
CA LEU A 70 1.52 8.46 0.08
C LEU A 70 1.30 7.49 1.25
N ILE A 71 0.44 6.48 1.09
CA ILE A 71 0.26 5.39 2.06
C ILE A 71 1.58 4.63 2.23
N ASP A 72 2.25 4.24 1.13
CA ASP A 72 3.54 3.56 1.20
C ASP A 72 4.60 4.43 1.91
N ALA A 73 4.60 5.74 1.66
CA ALA A 73 5.48 6.69 2.33
C ALA A 73 5.29 6.68 3.85
N TYR A 74 4.06 6.89 4.31
CA TYR A 74 3.73 6.84 5.73
C TYR A 74 4.00 5.46 6.36
N GLN A 75 3.77 4.37 5.63
CA GLN A 75 4.09 3.02 6.12
C GLN A 75 5.59 2.81 6.33
N LYS A 76 6.42 3.26 5.39
CA LYS A 76 7.89 3.16 5.52
C LYS A 76 8.40 4.04 6.66
N ASP A 77 7.73 5.16 6.90
CA ASP A 77 8.03 6.08 8.00
C ASP A 77 7.39 5.66 9.34
N GLN A 78 6.59 4.58 9.33
CA GLN A 78 5.85 4.05 10.49
C GLN A 78 4.77 4.97 11.05
N GLU A 79 4.35 5.98 10.28
CA GLU A 79 3.21 6.85 10.59
C GLU A 79 1.87 6.18 10.22
N TYR A 80 1.56 5.05 10.87
CA TYR A 80 0.41 4.22 10.50
C TYR A 80 -0.96 4.90 10.68
N GLU A 81 -1.08 5.87 11.58
CA GLU A 81 -2.31 6.67 11.74
C GLU A 81 -2.55 7.56 10.51
N ASN A 82 -1.50 8.22 10.01
CA ASN A 82 -1.58 9.03 8.79
C ASN A 82 -1.86 8.16 7.57
N ALA A 83 -1.19 7.00 7.46
CA ALA A 83 -1.51 6.01 6.44
C ALA A 83 -2.99 5.56 6.51
N SER A 84 -3.51 5.31 7.71
CA SER A 84 -4.92 4.91 7.92
C SER A 84 -5.90 6.00 7.47
N ASN A 85 -5.60 7.27 7.76
CA ASN A 85 -6.42 8.39 7.31
C ASN A 85 -6.45 8.49 5.77
N VAL A 86 -5.30 8.40 5.11
CA VAL A 86 -5.24 8.43 3.63
C VAL A 86 -5.93 7.22 3.01
N ALA A 87 -5.81 6.03 3.61
CA ALA A 87 -6.52 4.83 3.15
C ALA A 87 -8.04 4.98 3.26
N ARG A 88 -8.55 5.61 4.34
CA ARG A 88 -9.97 5.91 4.52
C ARG A 88 -10.49 6.88 3.46
N GLU A 89 -9.71 7.92 3.12
CA GLU A 89 -10.03 8.83 2.03
C GLU A 89 -10.05 8.11 0.68
N ALA A 90 -9.06 7.25 0.41
CA ALA A 90 -9.00 6.46 -0.81
C ALA A 90 -10.23 5.54 -0.94
N LEU A 91 -10.67 4.95 0.17
CA LEU A 91 -11.88 4.13 0.22
C LEU A 91 -13.15 4.97 -0.05
N ALA A 92 -13.27 6.15 0.55
CA ALA A 92 -14.41 7.04 0.32
C ALA A 92 -14.56 7.44 -1.17
N LEU A 93 -13.45 7.55 -1.90
CA LEU A 93 -13.44 7.87 -3.33
C LEU A 93 -13.79 6.69 -4.22
N SER A 94 -13.59 5.46 -3.76
CA SER A 94 -13.81 4.26 -4.59
C SER A 94 -14.30 3.08 -3.75
N PRO A 95 -15.50 3.18 -3.13
CA PRO A 95 -16.01 2.20 -2.18
C PRO A 95 -16.43 0.87 -2.83
N ARG A 96 -16.48 0.82 -4.16
CA ARG A 96 -16.88 -0.35 -4.97
C ARG A 96 -15.69 -1.07 -5.59
N GLU A 97 -14.48 -0.80 -5.11
CA GLU A 97 -13.28 -1.51 -5.55
C GLU A 97 -12.62 -2.22 -4.38
N ALA A 98 -12.01 -3.38 -4.65
CA ALA A 98 -11.42 -4.19 -3.59
C ALA A 98 -10.14 -3.58 -3.00
N ARG A 99 -9.32 -2.91 -3.84
CA ARG A 99 -8.02 -2.39 -3.40
C ARG A 99 -8.12 -1.38 -2.25
N PRO A 100 -9.00 -0.35 -2.27
CA PRO A 100 -9.10 0.58 -1.14
C PRO A 100 -9.57 -0.07 0.17
N HIS A 101 -10.46 -1.06 0.10
CA HIS A 101 -10.85 -1.86 1.27
C HIS A 101 -9.63 -2.60 1.83
N PHE A 102 -8.87 -3.27 0.98
CA PHE A 102 -7.64 -3.96 1.39
C PHE A 102 -6.61 -3.01 2.03
N GLU A 103 -6.35 -1.85 1.43
CA GLU A 103 -5.41 -0.86 1.96
C GLU A 103 -5.84 -0.36 3.35
N ALA A 104 -7.14 -0.12 3.56
CA ALA A 104 -7.69 0.29 4.86
C ALA A 104 -7.52 -0.81 5.93
N GLY A 105 -7.83 -2.06 5.58
CA GLY A 105 -7.59 -3.22 6.45
C GLY A 105 -6.10 -3.38 6.80
N GLN A 106 -5.22 -3.20 5.83
CA GLN A 106 -3.77 -3.30 6.03
C GLN A 106 -3.23 -2.27 7.03
N GLN A 107 -3.74 -1.03 7.01
CA GLN A 107 -3.31 -0.03 7.99
C GLN A 107 -3.78 -0.38 9.41
N LEU A 108 -4.98 -0.95 9.55
CA LEU A 108 -5.46 -1.43 10.85
C LEU A 108 -4.61 -2.59 11.37
N VAL A 109 -4.16 -3.50 10.49
CA VAL A 109 -3.18 -4.54 10.86
C VAL A 109 -1.87 -3.93 11.35
N ASN A 110 -1.35 -2.91 10.67
CA ASN A 110 -0.12 -2.23 11.07
C ASN A 110 -0.26 -1.53 12.44
N LEU A 111 -1.46 -1.03 12.74
CA LEU A 111 -1.83 -0.47 14.06
C LEU A 111 -2.12 -1.55 15.13
N GLY A 112 -2.05 -2.84 14.79
CA GLY A 112 -2.39 -3.94 15.71
C GLY A 112 -3.90 -4.14 15.95
N ARG A 113 -4.75 -3.42 15.22
CA ARG A 113 -6.22 -3.43 15.32
C ARG A 113 -6.83 -4.55 14.48
N TYR A 114 -6.44 -5.79 14.77
CA TYR A 114 -6.75 -6.98 13.96
C TYR A 114 -8.25 -7.26 13.80
N GLN A 115 -9.03 -7.10 14.87
CA GLN A 115 -10.48 -7.33 14.84
C GLN A 115 -11.20 -6.35 13.92
N GLU A 116 -10.73 -5.10 13.87
CA GLU A 116 -11.29 -4.05 13.02
C GLU A 116 -10.82 -4.18 11.56
N ALA A 117 -9.64 -4.78 11.33
CA ALA A 117 -9.11 -4.99 9.98
C ALA A 117 -9.89 -6.04 9.17
N ARG A 118 -10.32 -7.12 9.82
CA ARG A 118 -11.02 -8.26 9.18
C ARG A 118 -12.19 -7.85 8.27
N PRO A 119 -13.18 -7.05 8.70
CA PRO A 119 -14.32 -6.69 7.85
C PRO A 119 -13.90 -5.96 6.57
N TYR A 120 -12.81 -5.18 6.58
CA TYR A 120 -12.30 -4.54 5.36
C TYR A 120 -11.73 -5.56 4.37
N PHE A 121 -11.03 -6.60 4.84
CA PHE A 121 -10.56 -7.65 3.93
C PHE A 121 -11.72 -8.50 3.39
N GLU A 122 -12.73 -8.77 4.21
CA GLU A 122 -13.95 -9.45 3.77
C GLU A 122 -14.73 -8.62 2.73
N ASP A 123 -14.77 -7.30 2.89
CA ASP A 123 -15.36 -6.38 1.92
C ASP A 123 -14.55 -6.30 0.62
N ALA A 124 -13.22 -6.38 0.70
CA ALA A 124 -12.37 -6.51 -0.49
C ALA A 124 -12.70 -7.78 -1.27
N ILE A 125 -12.85 -8.93 -0.58
CA ILE A 125 -13.26 -10.22 -1.18
C ILE A 125 -14.66 -10.13 -1.77
N ARG A 126 -15.61 -9.52 -1.06
CA ARG A 126 -16.99 -9.36 -1.53
C ARG A 126 -17.08 -8.51 -2.80
N THR A 127 -16.20 -7.52 -2.90
CA THR A 127 -16.12 -6.61 -4.05
C THR A 127 -15.40 -7.25 -5.24
N ASP A 128 -14.32 -7.97 -4.99
CA ASP A 128 -13.58 -8.75 -5.98
C ASP A 128 -13.24 -10.13 -5.41
N PRO A 129 -14.02 -11.17 -5.76
CA PRO A 129 -13.78 -12.54 -5.30
C PRO A 129 -12.47 -13.15 -5.80
N SER A 130 -11.74 -12.50 -6.70
CA SER A 130 -10.40 -12.92 -7.17
C SER A 130 -9.26 -12.17 -6.48
N PHE A 131 -9.56 -11.31 -5.50
CA PHE A 131 -8.55 -10.53 -4.79
C PHE A 131 -7.79 -11.39 -3.76
N THR A 132 -6.73 -12.04 -4.24
CA THR A 132 -6.00 -13.10 -3.53
C THR A 132 -5.38 -12.60 -2.23
N GLU A 133 -4.84 -11.38 -2.21
CA GLU A 133 -4.20 -10.80 -1.03
C GLU A 133 -5.17 -10.67 0.15
N ALA A 134 -6.45 -10.37 -0.09
CA ALA A 134 -7.43 -10.27 0.99
C ALA A 134 -7.74 -11.63 1.61
N TYR A 135 -7.82 -12.71 0.83
CA TYR A 135 -7.97 -14.07 1.40
C TYR A 135 -6.78 -14.46 2.27
N ASN A 136 -5.55 -14.14 1.84
CA ASN A 136 -4.36 -14.36 2.65
C ASN A 136 -4.44 -13.60 3.97
N SER A 137 -4.82 -12.32 3.93
CA SER A 137 -4.97 -11.50 5.13
C SER A 137 -6.05 -12.02 6.08
N VAL A 138 -7.22 -12.45 5.57
CA VAL A 138 -8.25 -13.08 6.41
C VAL A 138 -7.75 -14.39 7.01
N GLY A 139 -7.06 -15.24 6.25
CA GLY A 139 -6.44 -16.46 6.74
C GLY A 139 -5.45 -16.20 7.89
N ASP A 140 -4.55 -15.23 7.71
CA ASP A 140 -3.59 -14.83 8.75
C ASP A 140 -4.28 -14.29 10.01
N LEU A 141 -5.36 -13.51 9.86
CA LEU A 141 -6.13 -13.00 11.00
C LEU A 141 -6.88 -14.10 11.75
N ARG A 142 -7.44 -15.08 11.03
CA ARG A 142 -8.12 -16.25 11.59
C ARG A 142 -7.14 -17.16 12.32
N LEU A 143 -5.96 -17.42 11.74
CA LEU A 143 -4.86 -18.13 12.40
C LEU A 143 -4.50 -17.49 13.74
N ARG A 144 -4.31 -16.16 13.76
CA ARG A 144 -3.99 -15.41 14.98
C ARG A 144 -5.09 -15.50 16.05
N SER A 145 -6.33 -15.69 15.62
CA SER A 145 -7.50 -15.80 16.50
C SER A 145 -7.78 -17.25 16.92
N GLY A 146 -6.99 -18.23 16.45
CA GLY A 146 -7.16 -19.66 16.73
C GLY A 146 -8.27 -20.33 15.91
N GLU A 147 -8.78 -19.67 14.87
CA GLU A 147 -9.81 -20.17 13.96
C GLU A 147 -9.15 -20.99 12.82
N TYR A 148 -8.51 -22.11 13.16
CA TYR A 148 -7.62 -22.85 12.24
C TYR A 148 -8.33 -23.38 10.99
N GLU A 149 -9.49 -24.02 11.13
CA GLU A 149 -10.25 -24.57 10.00
C GLU A 149 -10.68 -23.45 9.04
N ALA A 150 -11.20 -22.35 9.58
CA ALA A 150 -11.61 -21.21 8.79
C ALA A 150 -10.41 -20.48 8.15
N ALA A 151 -9.22 -20.57 8.74
CA ALA A 151 -7.99 -20.06 8.13
C ALA A 151 -7.54 -20.92 6.96
N LEU A 152 -7.60 -22.26 7.09
CA LEU A 152 -7.33 -23.20 6.00
C LEU A 152 -8.23 -22.91 4.80
N GLU A 153 -9.53 -22.74 5.02
CA GLU A 153 -10.48 -22.37 3.96
C GLU A 153 -10.06 -21.09 3.21
N SER A 154 -9.65 -20.05 3.95
CA SER A 154 -9.18 -18.80 3.34
C SER A 154 -7.92 -19.00 2.50
N PHE A 155 -6.93 -19.75 2.99
CA PHE A 155 -5.72 -20.03 2.22
C PHE A 155 -5.97 -20.96 1.02
N GLU A 156 -6.88 -21.92 1.14
CA GLU A 156 -7.32 -22.74 0.02
C GLU A 156 -7.99 -21.89 -1.06
N LYS A 157 -8.83 -20.92 -0.68
CA LYS A 157 -9.39 -19.95 -1.62
C LYS A 157 -8.31 -19.12 -2.28
N ALA A 158 -7.37 -18.55 -1.52
CA ALA A 158 -6.24 -17.81 -2.09
C ALA A 158 -5.44 -18.65 -3.10
N LYS A 159 -5.15 -19.91 -2.78
CA LYS A 159 -4.47 -20.85 -3.68
C LYS A 159 -5.32 -21.22 -4.91
N SER A 160 -6.63 -21.33 -4.77
CA SER A 160 -7.51 -21.65 -5.90
C SER A 160 -7.55 -20.53 -6.94
N VAL A 161 -7.41 -19.28 -6.48
CA VAL A 161 -7.34 -18.09 -7.35
C VAL A 161 -5.95 -17.94 -7.96
N ASP A 162 -4.90 -18.08 -7.14
CA ASP A 162 -3.50 -18.09 -7.58
C ASP A 162 -2.79 -19.34 -7.05
N THR A 163 -2.64 -20.33 -7.93
CA THR A 163 -2.08 -21.64 -7.58
C THR A 163 -0.61 -21.57 -7.14
N ARG A 164 0.09 -20.47 -7.43
CA ARG A 164 1.49 -20.25 -7.04
C ARG A 164 1.64 -19.27 -5.88
N ASN A 165 0.53 -18.91 -5.22
CA ASN A 165 0.57 -17.96 -4.13
C ASN A 165 1.36 -18.50 -2.92
N LEU A 166 2.56 -17.96 -2.71
CA LEU A 166 3.46 -18.43 -1.66
C LEU A 166 2.94 -18.16 -0.24
N LEU A 167 2.16 -17.08 -0.06
CA LEU A 167 1.57 -16.77 1.25
C LEU A 167 0.50 -17.80 1.60
N ALA A 168 -0.38 -18.13 0.65
CA ALA A 168 -1.38 -19.17 0.81
C ALA A 168 -0.74 -20.53 1.13
N LEU A 169 0.29 -20.92 0.37
CA LEU A 169 0.99 -22.19 0.60
C LEU A 169 1.67 -22.26 1.98
N ARG A 170 2.24 -21.15 2.44
CA ARG A 170 2.81 -21.05 3.80
C ARG A 170 1.73 -21.06 4.87
N GLY A 171 0.60 -20.41 4.63
CA GLY A 171 -0.55 -20.41 5.53
C GLY A 171 -1.09 -21.82 5.74
N LEU A 172 -1.30 -22.57 4.66
CA LEU A 172 -1.76 -23.97 4.69
C LEU A 172 -0.79 -24.91 5.44
N ALA A 173 0.50 -24.61 5.46
CA ALA A 173 1.49 -25.42 6.18
C ALA A 173 1.54 -25.09 7.70
N ARG A 174 0.94 -23.97 8.11
CA ARG A 174 1.00 -23.43 9.49
C ARG A 174 -0.32 -23.55 10.24
N ALA A 175 -1.43 -23.65 9.52
CA ALA A 175 -2.78 -23.86 10.05
C ALA A 175 -3.03 -25.36 10.27
#